data_AF-A0AAJ2F3P2-F1
#
_entry.id   AF-A0AAJ2F3P2-F1
#
_cell.length_a   1.000
_cell.length_b   1.000
_cell.length_c   1.000
_cell.angle_alpha   90.00
_cell.angle_beta   90.00
_cell.angle_gamma   90.00
#
_symmetry.space_group_name_H-M   'P 1'
#
loop_
_entity.id
_entity.type
_entity.pdbx_description
1 polymer ?
#
loop_
_entity_poly.entity_id
_entity_poly.type
_entity_poly.pdbx_seq_one_letter_code
_entity_poly.pdbx_strand_id
1 'polypeptide(L)'
;MNILLEETIVQEDLQALGVQSEEALAKFSRVAGGLINNGVYPKAQVLLMFAQMIESPKKFSFSKNKLTNLALYTKHLKEIGQEIILSEYGKSLIEAENAKPKFELAKIGRQADVDVDLREEALAYKIYGAAQIEQGALDQMQTAMKLPISVAGALMPDAHQGYGLPIGGVLATTANTIIPYAVGVDIACRMCMSIFDLPANMIQKEDKLLKKVLTENTFFGMGAESGKKFDDSLFDRSEWGALKITRDLKDKAYRQLGTSGTGNHFVEWGVLEILAEDDLMNLPKGSYLTLLSHSGSRGLGGNIANHYSKIAMNKTRLPKEAKHLAWLDMNTDEGQEYWLAMNLAGDYASANHHEIHNKIARAMNQNPLKRIENHHNFAWKEQLSDGTEVMVHRKGATPAGANDLGIIPASMTQPGFVIRGKGIDEGINSAAHGAGRRMSRTKALGMITKSDLRDALDKAGVQLIGADLDEAPQAYKDINKVMASQEELVHVLARFSPKIVRMADGREKAED
;
A
#
# COMPACT_ATOMS: atom_id res chain seq x y z
N MET A 1 -13.50 3.31 -34.90
CA MET A 1 -14.98 3.45 -34.94
C MET A 1 -15.42 3.72 -33.52
N ASN A 2 -16.11 4.83 -33.29
CA ASN A 2 -16.33 5.51 -32.01
C ASN A 2 -16.93 4.63 -30.88
N ILE A 3 -16.25 4.57 -29.72
CA ILE A 3 -16.83 4.15 -28.42
C ILE A 3 -16.32 5.11 -27.32
N LEU A 4 -16.53 6.42 -27.48
CA LEU A 4 -16.12 7.43 -26.50
C LEU A 4 -17.21 8.49 -26.24
N LEU A 5 -18.49 8.13 -26.37
CA LEU A 5 -19.62 9.08 -26.25
C LEU A 5 -20.60 8.81 -25.09
N GLU A 6 -20.28 7.96 -24.10
CA GLU A 6 -21.25 7.61 -23.03
C GLU A 6 -20.81 7.92 -21.58
N GLU A 7 -19.94 8.91 -21.35
CA GLU A 7 -19.51 9.23 -19.97
C GLU A 7 -20.23 10.40 -19.30
N THR A 8 -21.18 11.11 -19.94
CA THR A 8 -21.91 12.23 -19.33
C THR A 8 -23.34 11.87 -18.92
N ILE A 9 -23.79 12.36 -17.75
CA ILE A 9 -25.21 12.35 -17.37
C ILE A 9 -25.93 13.49 -18.08
N VAL A 10 -26.95 13.14 -18.85
CA VAL A 10 -27.85 14.08 -19.53
C VAL A 10 -29.15 14.24 -18.75
N GLN A 11 -29.98 15.21 -19.14
CA GLN A 11 -31.23 15.51 -18.46
C GLN A 11 -32.19 14.31 -18.49
N GLU A 12 -32.19 13.55 -19.58
CA GLU A 12 -33.00 12.36 -19.79
C GLU A 12 -32.65 11.25 -18.78
N ASP A 13 -31.37 11.11 -18.40
CA ASP A 13 -30.96 10.13 -17.38
C ASP A 13 -31.54 10.49 -16.00
N LEU A 14 -31.58 11.79 -15.67
CA LEU A 14 -32.12 12.28 -14.40
C LEU A 14 -33.65 12.20 -14.36
N GLN A 15 -34.31 12.52 -15.47
CA GLN A 15 -35.74 12.32 -15.64
C GLN A 15 -36.11 10.85 -15.55
N ALA A 16 -35.27 9.96 -16.09
CA ALA A 16 -35.45 8.52 -15.95
C ALA A 16 -35.39 8.06 -14.49
N LEU A 17 -34.71 8.77 -13.58
CA LEU A 17 -34.75 8.51 -12.13
C LEU A 17 -36.00 9.09 -11.42
N GLY A 18 -36.80 9.91 -12.10
CA GLY A 18 -37.97 10.59 -11.54
C GLY A 18 -37.75 12.07 -11.20
N VAL A 19 -36.58 12.65 -11.54
CA VAL A 19 -36.30 14.08 -11.34
C VAL A 19 -36.96 14.91 -12.45
N GLN A 20 -38.04 15.63 -12.15
CA GLN A 20 -38.84 16.31 -13.19
C GLN A 20 -38.76 17.85 -13.18
N SER A 21 -38.60 18.48 -12.02
CA SER A 21 -38.60 19.95 -11.94
C SER A 21 -37.30 20.54 -12.49
N GLU A 22 -37.40 21.67 -13.20
CA GLU A 22 -36.22 22.36 -13.76
C GLU A 22 -35.17 22.70 -12.69
N GLU A 23 -35.62 23.13 -11.51
CA GLU A 23 -34.72 23.44 -10.39
C GLU A 23 -33.99 22.19 -9.87
N ALA A 24 -34.70 21.06 -9.74
CA ALA A 24 -34.08 19.81 -9.29
C ALA A 24 -33.12 19.28 -10.36
N LEU A 25 -33.50 19.32 -11.64
CA LEU A 25 -32.65 18.94 -12.75
C LEU A 25 -31.35 19.75 -12.77
N ALA A 26 -31.43 21.07 -12.60
CA ALA A 26 -30.24 21.91 -12.52
C ALA A 26 -29.31 21.53 -11.36
N LYS A 27 -29.85 21.22 -10.17
CA LYS A 27 -29.04 20.83 -9.00
C LYS A 27 -28.41 19.45 -9.18
N PHE A 28 -29.18 18.47 -9.66
CA PHE A 28 -28.69 17.12 -9.93
C PHE A 28 -27.62 17.14 -11.02
N SER A 29 -27.84 17.84 -12.14
CA SER A 29 -26.86 18.00 -13.22
C SER A 29 -25.56 18.64 -12.74
N ARG A 30 -25.63 19.66 -11.88
CA ARG A 30 -24.43 20.28 -11.30
C ARG A 30 -23.62 19.29 -10.45
N VAL A 31 -24.29 18.50 -9.62
CA VAL A 31 -23.62 17.50 -8.77
C VAL A 31 -23.09 16.35 -9.64
N ALA A 32 -23.85 15.88 -10.62
CA ALA A 32 -23.45 14.86 -11.58
C ALA A 32 -22.18 15.28 -12.33
N GLY A 33 -22.15 16.50 -12.87
CA GLY A 33 -20.97 17.06 -13.51
C GLY A 33 -19.78 17.11 -12.57
N GLY A 34 -19.97 17.48 -11.30
CA GLY A 34 -18.90 17.45 -10.30
C GLY A 34 -18.38 16.04 -9.95
N LEU A 35 -19.21 15.00 -10.05
CA LEU A 35 -18.84 13.61 -9.78
C LEU A 35 -18.18 12.95 -11.01
N ILE A 36 -18.68 13.25 -12.21
CA ILE A 36 -18.20 12.69 -13.48
C ILE A 36 -16.97 13.43 -13.99
N ASN A 37 -17.04 14.76 -14.12
CA ASN A 37 -15.99 15.55 -14.79
C ASN A 37 -14.69 15.59 -14.00
N ASN A 38 -14.74 15.33 -12.69
CA ASN A 38 -13.55 15.18 -11.85
C ASN A 38 -13.02 13.73 -11.83
N GLY A 39 -13.55 12.83 -12.66
CA GLY A 39 -13.15 11.42 -12.73
C GLY A 39 -13.39 10.65 -11.44
N VAL A 40 -14.39 11.05 -10.65
CA VAL A 40 -14.62 10.49 -9.30
C VAL A 40 -15.39 9.18 -9.41
N TYR A 41 -16.39 9.11 -10.29
CA TYR A 41 -17.24 7.93 -10.45
C TYR A 41 -17.75 7.77 -11.90
N PRO A 42 -17.88 6.55 -12.43
CA PRO A 42 -18.55 6.28 -13.70
C PRO A 42 -20.03 6.65 -13.68
N LYS A 43 -20.60 6.94 -14.86
CA LYS A 43 -22.02 7.33 -15.04
C LYS A 43 -23.00 6.40 -14.31
N ALA A 44 -22.86 5.08 -14.49
CA ALA A 44 -23.74 4.09 -13.86
C ALA A 44 -23.73 4.17 -12.31
N GLN A 45 -22.55 4.40 -11.72
CA GLN A 45 -22.42 4.53 -10.27
C GLN A 45 -23.06 5.82 -9.77
N VAL A 46 -22.92 6.94 -10.49
CA VAL A 46 -23.58 8.20 -10.12
C VAL A 46 -25.11 8.07 -10.17
N LEU A 47 -25.65 7.39 -11.18
CA LEU A 47 -27.10 7.14 -11.28
C LEU A 47 -27.61 6.26 -10.13
N LEU A 48 -26.89 5.20 -9.77
CA LEU A 48 -27.22 4.36 -8.61
C LEU A 48 -27.18 5.16 -7.31
N MET A 49 -26.14 5.98 -7.10
CA MET A 49 -26.02 6.84 -5.92
C MET A 49 -27.18 7.84 -5.80
N PHE A 50 -27.62 8.41 -6.92
CA PHE A 50 -28.80 9.27 -6.97
C PHE A 50 -30.08 8.50 -6.67
N ALA A 51 -30.27 7.31 -7.25
CA ALA A 51 -31.43 6.48 -6.97
C ALA A 51 -31.55 6.16 -5.47
N GLN A 52 -30.47 5.68 -4.84
CA GLN A 52 -30.42 5.39 -3.40
C GLN A 52 -30.67 6.63 -2.53
N MET A 53 -30.18 7.80 -2.97
CA MET A 53 -30.39 9.06 -2.26
C MET A 53 -31.84 9.54 -2.35
N ILE A 54 -32.46 9.44 -3.52
CA ILE A 54 -33.89 9.77 -3.72
C ILE A 54 -34.76 8.82 -2.89
N GLU A 55 -34.45 7.53 -2.85
CA GLU A 55 -35.16 6.55 -2.02
C GLU A 55 -35.05 6.87 -0.51
N SER A 56 -33.86 7.26 -0.05
CA SER A 56 -33.55 7.43 1.37
C SER A 56 -32.80 8.73 1.68
N PRO A 57 -33.37 9.93 1.44
CA PRO A 57 -32.62 11.19 1.49
C PRO A 57 -32.11 11.51 2.89
N LYS A 58 -32.84 11.09 3.93
CA LYS A 58 -32.44 11.23 5.33
C LYS A 58 -31.11 10.51 5.63
N LYS A 59 -30.81 9.37 5.00
CA LYS A 59 -29.56 8.63 5.20
C LYS A 59 -28.35 9.41 4.66
N PHE A 60 -28.55 10.15 3.57
CA PHE A 60 -27.50 10.91 2.88
C PHE A 60 -27.32 12.33 3.44
N SER A 61 -28.33 12.89 4.14
CA SER A 61 -28.22 14.21 4.77
C SER A 61 -27.30 14.24 5.99
N PHE A 62 -27.00 13.10 6.62
CA PHE A 62 -26.14 13.02 7.82
C PHE A 62 -24.70 12.59 7.55
N SER A 63 -24.38 12.16 6.33
CA SER A 63 -23.14 11.43 6.03
C SER A 63 -21.93 12.30 5.65
N LYS A 64 -22.05 13.64 5.67
CA LYS A 64 -20.98 14.60 5.27
C LYS A 64 -20.20 14.14 4.03
N ASN A 65 -20.91 13.87 2.93
CA ASN A 65 -20.36 13.42 1.65
C ASN A 65 -20.72 14.38 0.50
N LYS A 66 -20.26 14.07 -0.72
CA LYS A 66 -20.51 14.88 -1.92
C LYS A 66 -22.01 15.03 -2.28
N LEU A 67 -22.88 14.17 -1.73
CA LEU A 67 -24.33 14.23 -1.91
C LEU A 67 -25.07 14.93 -0.79
N THR A 68 -24.42 15.29 0.33
CA THR A 68 -25.12 15.79 1.52
C THR A 68 -26.01 16.99 1.24
N ASN A 69 -25.55 17.97 0.46
CA ASN A 69 -26.35 19.14 0.11
C ASN A 69 -27.52 18.78 -0.83
N LEU A 70 -27.30 17.84 -1.76
CA LEU A 70 -28.36 17.35 -2.64
C LEU A 70 -29.42 16.56 -1.86
N ALA A 71 -28.99 15.76 -0.89
CA ALA A 71 -29.85 15.00 -0.01
C ALA A 71 -30.67 15.89 0.94
N LEU A 72 -30.08 16.97 1.46
CA LEU A 72 -30.80 17.98 2.23
C LEU A 72 -31.89 18.65 1.40
N TYR A 73 -31.59 18.98 0.13
CA TYR A 73 -32.58 19.51 -0.81
C TYR A 73 -33.71 18.52 -1.09
N THR A 74 -33.40 17.27 -1.45
CA THR A 74 -34.41 16.23 -1.69
C THR A 74 -35.25 15.93 -0.45
N LYS A 75 -34.64 15.97 0.75
CA LYS A 75 -35.36 15.86 2.03
C LYS A 75 -36.34 17.01 2.23
N HIS A 76 -35.90 18.24 1.95
CA HIS A 76 -36.76 19.43 2.06
C HIS A 76 -37.95 19.38 1.10
N LEU A 77 -37.70 19.00 -0.17
CA LEU A 77 -38.78 18.78 -1.15
C LEU A 77 -39.83 17.81 -0.63
N LYS A 78 -39.40 16.73 0.02
CA LYS A 78 -40.29 15.77 0.66
C LYS A 78 -41.10 16.35 1.82
N GLU A 79 -40.50 17.22 2.64
CA GLU A 79 -41.17 17.88 3.77
C GLU A 79 -42.27 18.86 3.30
N ILE A 80 -42.09 19.48 2.13
CA ILE A 80 -43.06 20.43 1.56
C ILE A 80 -44.06 19.79 0.56
N GLY A 81 -44.08 18.46 0.46
CA GLY A 81 -45.01 17.73 -0.42
C GLY A 81 -44.66 17.77 -1.91
N GLN A 82 -43.44 18.16 -2.28
CA GLN A 82 -42.92 18.18 -3.65
C GLN A 82 -41.87 17.08 -3.85
N GLU A 83 -42.09 15.90 -3.27
CA GLU A 83 -41.08 14.85 -3.25
C GLU A 83 -40.73 14.35 -4.66
N ILE A 84 -39.45 14.06 -4.87
CA ILE A 84 -38.99 13.35 -6.07
C ILE A 84 -39.34 11.88 -5.86
N ILE A 85 -40.31 11.39 -6.63
CA ILE A 85 -40.71 9.98 -6.60
C ILE A 85 -39.74 9.17 -7.47
N LEU A 86 -39.04 8.22 -6.86
CA LEU A 86 -38.15 7.32 -7.59
C LEU A 86 -38.94 6.48 -8.59
N SER A 87 -38.53 6.53 -9.85
CA SER A 87 -39.13 5.75 -10.94
C SER A 87 -38.85 4.24 -10.81
N GLU A 88 -39.56 3.42 -11.60
CA GLU A 88 -39.26 1.98 -11.72
C GLU A 88 -37.84 1.72 -12.25
N TYR A 89 -37.33 2.56 -13.16
CA TYR A 89 -35.93 2.48 -13.58
C TYR A 89 -34.99 2.69 -12.39
N GLY A 90 -35.21 3.74 -11.59
CA GLY A 90 -34.41 4.01 -10.39
C GLY A 90 -34.45 2.86 -9.38
N LYS A 91 -35.64 2.27 -9.15
CA LYS A 91 -35.78 1.07 -8.30
C LYS A 91 -35.02 -0.12 -8.87
N SER A 92 -35.11 -0.37 -10.17
CA SER A 92 -34.40 -1.48 -10.82
C SER A 92 -32.88 -1.39 -10.67
N LEU A 93 -32.31 -0.17 -10.64
CA LEU A 93 -30.88 0.03 -10.35
C LEU A 93 -30.52 -0.41 -8.92
N ILE A 94 -31.36 -0.07 -7.94
CA ILE A 94 -31.17 -0.45 -6.54
C ILE A 94 -31.34 -1.96 -6.36
N GLU A 95 -32.36 -2.55 -7.00
CA GLU A 95 -32.59 -4.00 -6.99
C GLU A 95 -31.43 -4.77 -7.61
N ALA A 96 -30.94 -4.33 -8.78
CA ALA A 96 -29.78 -4.92 -9.43
C ALA A 96 -28.52 -4.85 -8.54
N GLU A 97 -28.30 -3.73 -7.84
CA GLU A 97 -27.20 -3.61 -6.87
C GLU A 97 -27.39 -4.55 -5.67
N ASN A 98 -28.61 -4.64 -5.13
CA ASN A 98 -28.91 -5.52 -4.00
C ASN A 98 -28.83 -7.01 -4.34
N ALA A 99 -29.05 -7.36 -5.61
CA ALA A 99 -28.93 -8.71 -6.14
C ALA A 99 -27.48 -9.15 -6.40
N LYS A 100 -26.50 -8.23 -6.36
CA LYS A 100 -25.09 -8.60 -6.48
C LYS A 100 -24.68 -9.53 -5.33
N PRO A 101 -23.87 -10.57 -5.60
CA PRO A 101 -23.38 -11.48 -4.57
C PRO A 101 -22.67 -10.69 -3.47
N LYS A 102 -23.14 -10.84 -2.23
CA LYS A 102 -22.46 -10.27 -1.06
C LYS A 102 -21.43 -11.26 -0.57
N PHE A 103 -20.26 -10.76 -0.19
CA PHE A 103 -19.29 -11.58 0.50
C PHE A 103 -19.78 -11.78 1.94
N GLU A 104 -20.10 -13.03 2.28
CA GLU A 104 -20.46 -13.40 3.65
C GLU A 104 -19.25 -14.03 4.33
N LEU A 105 -18.70 -13.32 5.31
CA LEU A 105 -17.68 -13.88 6.18
C LEU A 105 -18.34 -14.87 7.14
N ALA A 106 -17.82 -16.09 7.21
CA ALA A 106 -18.31 -17.10 8.14
C ALA A 106 -18.17 -16.58 9.59
N LYS A 107 -19.25 -16.67 10.37
CA LYS A 107 -19.20 -16.38 11.81
C LYS A 107 -18.71 -17.60 12.55
N ILE A 108 -17.54 -17.48 13.17
CA ILE A 108 -16.91 -18.56 13.93
C ILE A 108 -17.20 -18.38 15.42
N GLY A 109 -17.17 -17.14 15.89
CA GLY A 109 -17.28 -16.77 17.30
C GLY A 109 -16.23 -15.74 17.67
N ARG A 110 -16.55 -14.89 18.65
CA ARG A 110 -15.64 -13.83 19.07
C ARG A 110 -14.48 -14.36 19.89
N GLN A 111 -13.30 -13.76 19.71
CA GLN A 111 -12.14 -14.02 20.55
C GLN A 111 -12.44 -13.68 22.01
N ALA A 112 -12.06 -14.58 22.92
CA ALA A 112 -12.11 -14.33 24.35
C ALA A 112 -11.04 -13.29 24.75
N ASP A 113 -11.35 -12.51 25.78
CA ASP A 113 -10.37 -11.62 26.39
C ASP A 113 -9.42 -12.47 27.26
N VAL A 114 -8.12 -12.40 27.02
CA VAL A 114 -7.10 -13.19 27.71
C VAL A 114 -5.95 -12.30 28.20
N ASP A 115 -5.45 -12.61 29.39
CA ASP A 115 -4.19 -12.08 29.91
C ASP A 115 -3.11 -13.15 29.70
N VAL A 116 -1.99 -12.76 29.10
CA VAL A 116 -0.95 -13.72 28.71
C VAL A 116 0.43 -13.23 29.16
N ASP A 117 1.14 -14.10 29.87
CA ASP A 117 2.52 -13.87 30.27
C ASP A 117 3.51 -14.25 29.15
N LEU A 118 4.68 -13.64 29.20
CA LEU A 118 5.80 -13.98 28.33
C LEU A 118 6.55 -15.21 28.87
N ARG A 119 7.20 -15.94 27.98
CA ARG A 119 8.20 -16.94 28.37
C ARG A 119 9.34 -16.25 29.13
N GLU A 120 9.92 -16.97 30.10
CA GLU A 120 11.09 -16.48 30.84
C GLU A 120 12.26 -16.21 29.88
N GLU A 121 12.54 -17.19 29.01
CA GLU A 121 13.59 -17.13 27.99
C GLU A 121 13.01 -16.94 26.58
N ALA A 122 13.74 -16.18 25.77
CA ALA A 122 13.42 -16.00 24.36
C ALA A 122 13.86 -17.24 23.57
N LEU A 123 13.07 -17.62 22.57
CA LEU A 123 13.53 -18.61 21.60
C LEU A 123 14.75 -18.07 20.83
N ALA A 124 15.67 -18.98 20.49
CA ALA A 124 16.81 -18.63 19.63
C ALA A 124 16.33 -18.22 18.23
N TYR A 125 17.06 -17.29 17.62
CA TYR A 125 16.78 -16.80 16.26
C TYR A 125 18.07 -16.33 15.60
N LYS A 126 18.09 -16.35 14.27
CA LYS A 126 19.25 -15.91 13.48
C LYS A 126 19.23 -14.39 13.31
N ILE A 127 20.39 -13.76 13.50
CA ILE A 127 20.59 -12.33 13.24
C ILE A 127 21.60 -12.19 12.10
N TYR A 128 21.20 -11.49 11.05
CA TYR A 128 22.05 -11.16 9.91
C TYR A 128 22.57 -9.75 10.08
N GLY A 129 23.89 -9.54 9.98
CA GLY A 129 24.49 -8.21 10.05
C GLY A 129 24.35 -7.50 11.42
N ALA A 130 24.44 -8.22 12.53
CA ALA A 130 24.26 -7.69 13.90
C ALA A 130 25.00 -6.38 14.17
N ALA A 131 26.20 -6.19 13.62
CA ALA A 131 26.98 -4.96 13.75
C ALA A 131 26.31 -3.70 13.17
N GLN A 132 25.27 -3.84 12.35
CA GLN A 132 24.51 -2.74 11.73
C GLN A 132 23.16 -2.48 12.42
N ILE A 133 22.81 -3.26 13.46
CA ILE A 133 21.49 -3.22 14.09
C ILE A 133 21.60 -2.51 15.43
N GLU A 134 20.67 -1.58 15.70
CA GLU A 134 20.63 -0.86 16.97
C GLU A 134 19.99 -1.69 18.09
N GLN A 135 20.36 -1.39 19.34
CA GLN A 135 19.90 -2.15 20.51
C GLN A 135 18.37 -2.20 20.63
N GLY A 136 17.67 -1.10 20.34
CA GLY A 136 16.21 -1.06 20.41
C GLY A 136 15.53 -2.06 19.47
N ALA A 137 16.10 -2.33 18.30
CA ALA A 137 15.59 -3.34 17.38
C ALA A 137 15.85 -4.77 17.90
N LEU A 138 17.03 -4.99 18.50
CA LEU A 138 17.35 -6.27 19.14
C LEU A 138 16.39 -6.55 20.31
N ASP A 139 16.13 -5.57 21.17
CA ASP A 139 15.24 -5.70 22.32
C ASP A 139 13.79 -6.00 21.89
N GLN A 140 13.33 -5.37 20.80
CA GLN A 140 12.01 -5.67 20.21
C GLN A 140 11.92 -7.10 19.70
N MET A 141 12.93 -7.58 18.98
CA MET A 141 12.95 -8.96 18.49
C MET A 141 13.05 -9.96 19.64
N GLN A 142 13.89 -9.69 20.65
CA GLN A 142 13.98 -10.52 21.87
C GLN A 142 12.61 -10.64 22.56
N THR A 143 11.89 -9.53 22.69
CA THR A 143 10.53 -9.52 23.26
C THR A 143 9.56 -10.35 22.41
N ALA A 144 9.60 -10.22 21.08
CA ALA A 144 8.80 -11.02 20.16
C ALA A 144 9.06 -12.53 20.27
N MET A 145 10.31 -12.92 20.51
CA MET A 145 10.69 -14.33 20.67
C MET A 145 10.34 -14.91 22.05
N LYS A 146 9.88 -14.08 22.99
CA LYS A 146 9.30 -14.54 24.28
C LYS A 146 7.79 -14.78 24.24
N LEU A 147 7.08 -14.41 23.18
CA LEU A 147 5.63 -14.65 23.12
C LEU A 147 5.37 -16.16 23.11
N PRO A 148 4.35 -16.68 23.83
CA PRO A 148 4.05 -18.11 23.87
C PRO A 148 3.61 -18.71 22.53
N ILE A 149 3.19 -17.86 21.59
CA ILE A 149 2.85 -18.20 20.18
C ILE A 149 4.07 -18.20 19.25
N SER A 150 5.22 -17.72 19.73
CA SER A 150 6.57 -17.77 19.14
C SER A 150 6.93 -19.14 18.59
N VAL A 151 7.13 -19.33 17.28
CA VAL A 151 7.65 -20.61 16.72
C VAL A 151 9.08 -20.44 16.21
N ALA A 152 9.33 -19.45 15.36
CA ALA A 152 10.66 -19.15 14.83
C ALA A 152 10.79 -17.65 14.53
N GLY A 153 12.03 -17.18 14.35
CA GLY A 153 12.29 -15.80 13.98
C GLY A 153 13.61 -15.60 13.26
N ALA A 154 13.71 -14.48 12.56
CA ALA A 154 14.94 -13.99 11.96
C ALA A 154 14.98 -12.46 11.99
N LEU A 155 16.17 -11.88 12.06
CA LEU A 155 16.36 -10.43 12.04
C LEU A 155 17.32 -10.04 10.91
N MET A 156 16.82 -9.20 9.99
CA MET A 156 17.50 -8.78 8.77
C MET A 156 18.53 -7.66 9.05
N PRO A 157 19.55 -7.48 8.19
CA PRO A 157 20.64 -6.54 8.43
C PRO A 157 20.24 -5.05 8.38
N ASP A 158 19.12 -4.75 7.75
CA ASP A 158 18.50 -3.43 7.69
C ASP A 158 17.65 -3.10 8.94
N ALA A 159 17.61 -4.00 9.92
CA ALA A 159 16.71 -3.88 11.05
C ALA A 159 16.94 -2.63 11.91
N HIS A 160 15.85 -2.00 12.32
CA HIS A 160 15.83 -0.81 13.15
C HIS A 160 14.51 -0.73 13.94
N GLN A 161 14.52 0.10 14.99
CA GLN A 161 13.42 0.16 15.94
C GLN A 161 12.13 0.65 15.27
N GLY A 162 11.04 -0.08 15.51
CA GLY A 162 9.70 0.22 15.02
C GLY A 162 8.64 0.18 16.12
N TYR A 163 7.43 -0.27 15.79
CA TYR A 163 6.33 -0.51 16.74
C TYR A 163 6.00 -2.01 16.81
N GLY A 164 6.05 -2.63 17.99
CA GLY A 164 5.86 -4.08 18.09
C GLY A 164 7.07 -4.82 17.53
N LEU A 165 6.92 -5.55 16.42
CA LEU A 165 8.04 -6.15 15.70
C LEU A 165 8.96 -5.04 15.15
N PRO A 166 10.30 -5.17 15.22
CA PRO A 166 11.20 -4.21 14.59
C PRO A 166 11.02 -4.24 13.07
N ILE A 167 11.32 -3.13 12.41
CA ILE A 167 11.47 -3.13 10.94
C ILE A 167 12.71 -3.97 10.64
N GLY A 168 12.69 -4.81 9.61
CA GLY A 168 13.66 -5.87 9.36
C GLY A 168 13.40 -7.17 10.15
N GLY A 169 12.29 -7.23 10.91
CA GLY A 169 11.92 -8.41 11.69
C GLY A 169 11.08 -9.42 10.90
N VAL A 170 11.36 -10.71 11.09
CA VAL A 170 10.57 -11.82 10.60
C VAL A 170 10.18 -12.70 11.79
N LEU A 171 8.88 -12.91 11.98
CA LEU A 171 8.33 -13.68 13.10
C LEU A 171 7.34 -14.74 12.59
N ALA A 172 7.70 -16.01 12.76
CA ALA A 172 6.79 -17.12 12.58
C ALA A 172 6.08 -17.43 13.90
N THR A 173 4.76 -17.38 13.89
CA THR A 173 3.91 -17.79 15.01
C THR A 173 3.17 -19.09 14.66
N THR A 174 2.44 -19.65 15.62
CA THR A 174 1.47 -20.71 15.36
C THR A 174 0.53 -20.32 14.20
N ALA A 175 0.15 -21.29 13.35
CA ALA A 175 -0.56 -21.09 12.08
C ALA A 175 -1.82 -20.20 12.15
N ASN A 176 -2.51 -20.24 13.30
CA ASN A 176 -3.77 -19.53 13.51
C ASN A 176 -3.61 -18.23 14.29
N THR A 177 -2.45 -17.61 14.24
CA THR A 177 -2.17 -16.41 15.03
C THR A 177 -1.69 -15.28 14.17
N ILE A 178 -2.34 -14.12 14.25
CA ILE A 178 -1.97 -12.96 13.47
C ILE A 178 -1.78 -11.71 14.35
N ILE A 179 -0.65 -11.04 14.21
CA ILE A 179 -0.28 -9.84 14.98
C ILE A 179 -0.33 -8.62 14.05
N PRO A 180 -1.36 -7.77 14.13
CA PRO A 180 -1.52 -6.65 13.20
C PRO A 180 -0.33 -5.67 13.16
N TYR A 181 0.32 -5.38 14.29
CA TYR A 181 1.50 -4.51 14.29
C TYR A 181 2.81 -5.19 13.86
N ALA A 182 2.85 -6.53 13.80
CA ALA A 182 3.94 -7.28 13.20
C ALA A 182 3.83 -7.32 11.66
N VAL A 183 2.66 -7.00 11.10
CA VAL A 183 2.49 -6.69 9.68
C VAL A 183 2.99 -5.27 9.39
N GLY A 184 2.60 -4.31 10.23
CA GLY A 184 2.94 -2.89 10.08
C GLY A 184 1.73 -2.01 9.80
N VAL A 185 1.93 -0.68 9.90
CA VAL A 185 0.85 0.29 9.69
C VAL A 185 0.54 0.47 8.20
N ASP A 186 1.58 0.57 7.36
CA ASP A 186 1.42 0.53 5.91
C ASP A 186 1.40 -0.92 5.42
N ILE A 187 0.22 -1.54 5.56
CA ILE A 187 -0.03 -2.92 5.15
C ILE A 187 0.33 -3.07 3.67
N ALA A 188 1.11 -4.09 3.38
CA ALA A 188 1.59 -4.44 2.05
C ALA A 188 2.29 -3.28 1.33
N CYS A 189 3.03 -2.44 2.06
CA CYS A 189 4.03 -1.56 1.45
C CYS A 189 4.94 -2.38 0.53
N ARG A 190 5.18 -1.86 -0.68
CA ARG A 190 5.57 -2.63 -1.86
C ARG A 190 6.52 -1.84 -2.74
N MET A 191 7.43 -2.57 -3.36
CA MET A 191 8.24 -2.10 -4.48
C MET A 191 7.62 -2.58 -5.78
N CYS A 192 7.60 -1.73 -6.80
CA CYS A 192 7.22 -2.13 -8.15
C CYS A 192 8.19 -1.53 -9.16
N MET A 193 8.71 -2.37 -10.05
CA MET A 193 9.67 -2.02 -11.09
C MET A 193 9.10 -2.34 -12.46
N SER A 194 9.09 -1.38 -13.38
CA SER A 194 8.81 -1.59 -14.81
C SER A 194 10.09 -1.37 -15.61
N ILE A 195 10.52 -2.40 -16.32
CA ILE A 195 11.70 -2.39 -17.20
C ILE A 195 11.20 -2.16 -18.62
N PHE A 196 11.72 -1.17 -19.33
CA PHE A 196 11.29 -0.81 -20.68
C PHE A 196 12.31 -1.25 -21.72
N ASP A 197 11.84 -1.50 -22.95
CA ASP A 197 12.70 -1.73 -24.12
C ASP A 197 13.26 -0.40 -24.65
N LEU A 198 13.95 0.32 -23.76
CA LEU A 198 14.51 1.63 -24.02
C LEU A 198 15.95 1.68 -23.52
N PRO A 199 16.86 2.31 -24.29
CA PRO A 199 18.26 2.37 -23.91
C PRO A 199 18.44 3.21 -22.65
N ALA A 200 19.29 2.76 -21.74
CA ALA A 200 19.61 3.47 -20.51
C ALA A 200 20.07 4.93 -20.72
N ASN A 201 20.71 5.23 -21.85
CA ASN A 201 21.20 6.58 -22.15
C ASN A 201 20.09 7.63 -22.41
N MET A 202 18.83 7.18 -22.49
CA MET A 202 17.67 8.08 -22.53
C MET A 202 17.60 8.96 -21.29
N ILE A 203 18.11 8.49 -20.14
CA ILE A 203 18.12 9.26 -18.90
C ILE A 203 18.91 10.58 -19.01
N GLN A 204 19.95 10.62 -19.86
CA GLN A 204 20.70 11.85 -20.15
C GLN A 204 20.17 12.62 -21.37
N LYS A 205 19.69 11.92 -22.40
CA LYS A 205 19.23 12.55 -23.65
C LYS A 205 17.87 13.22 -23.51
N GLU A 206 16.98 12.65 -22.70
CA GLU A 206 15.56 13.02 -22.61
C GLU A 206 15.15 13.34 -21.15
N ASP A 207 16.08 13.87 -20.34
CA ASP A 207 15.86 14.12 -18.91
C ASP A 207 14.62 15.02 -18.66
N LYS A 208 14.40 16.02 -19.52
CA LYS A 208 13.23 16.91 -19.48
C LYS A 208 11.92 16.17 -19.70
N LEU A 209 11.87 15.25 -20.67
CA LEU A 209 10.69 14.42 -20.93
C LEU A 209 10.40 13.52 -19.73
N LEU A 210 11.43 12.84 -19.22
CA LEU A 210 11.29 11.91 -18.09
C LEU A 210 10.82 12.63 -16.83
N LYS A 211 11.36 13.81 -16.51
CA LYS A 211 10.88 14.69 -15.42
C LYS A 211 9.43 15.12 -15.62
N LYS A 212 9.07 15.51 -16.84
CA LYS A 212 7.71 15.95 -17.17
C LYS A 212 6.72 14.82 -16.95
N VAL A 213 6.99 13.65 -17.52
CA VAL A 213 6.15 12.45 -17.39
C VAL A 213 5.98 12.07 -15.92
N LEU A 214 7.08 12.06 -15.17
CA LEU A 214 7.03 11.76 -13.74
C LEU A 214 6.20 12.81 -12.99
N THR A 215 6.42 14.11 -13.24
CA THR A 215 5.68 15.22 -12.61
C THR A 215 4.17 15.19 -12.90
N GLU A 216 3.79 14.91 -14.14
CA GLU A 216 2.38 14.97 -14.58
C GLU A 216 1.57 13.71 -14.25
N ASN A 217 2.22 12.56 -14.03
CA ASN A 217 1.54 11.26 -13.92
C ASN A 217 1.63 10.58 -12.54
N THR A 218 2.39 11.15 -11.61
CA THR A 218 2.43 10.65 -10.23
C THR A 218 1.92 11.70 -9.27
N PHE A 219 1.32 11.25 -8.17
CA PHE A 219 0.68 12.13 -7.19
C PHE A 219 1.16 11.76 -5.80
N PHE A 220 1.59 12.76 -5.06
CA PHE A 220 2.17 12.62 -3.72
C PHE A 220 1.37 13.46 -2.74
N GLY A 221 1.50 13.08 -1.48
CA GLY A 221 0.95 13.82 -0.36
C GLY A 221 -0.22 13.15 0.36
N MET A 222 -0.45 13.58 1.60
CA MET A 222 -1.54 13.12 2.43
C MET A 222 -2.88 13.53 1.82
N GLY A 223 -3.70 12.53 1.50
CA GLY A 223 -5.01 12.76 0.88
C GLY A 223 -4.92 13.14 -0.60
N ALA A 224 -3.75 13.01 -1.23
CA ALA A 224 -3.64 13.12 -2.67
C ALA A 224 -4.60 12.14 -3.36
N GLU A 225 -5.18 12.58 -4.46
CA GLU A 225 -6.09 11.81 -5.30
C GLU A 225 -5.51 11.80 -6.72
N SER A 226 -5.61 10.69 -7.42
CA SER A 226 -5.27 10.66 -8.85
C SER A 226 -6.52 10.87 -9.69
N GLY A 227 -6.36 11.38 -10.92
CA GLY A 227 -7.45 11.60 -11.86
C GLY A 227 -8.01 10.29 -12.45
N LYS A 228 -8.11 10.21 -13.78
CA LYS A 228 -8.60 9.00 -14.48
C LYS A 228 -7.92 7.73 -13.99
N LYS A 229 -8.71 6.68 -13.76
CA LYS A 229 -8.25 5.31 -13.42
C LYS A 229 -8.25 4.45 -14.67
N PHE A 230 -7.26 3.58 -14.83
CA PHE A 230 -7.21 2.67 -15.97
C PHE A 230 -7.71 1.28 -15.65
N ASP A 231 -7.53 0.84 -14.41
CA ASP A 231 -8.11 -0.38 -13.89
C ASP A 231 -8.66 -0.10 -12.49
N ASP A 232 -9.97 -0.19 -12.35
CA ASP A 232 -10.69 -0.10 -11.08
C ASP A 232 -11.47 -1.37 -10.74
N SER A 233 -11.21 -2.48 -11.44
CA SER A 233 -11.88 -3.78 -11.23
C SER A 233 -11.76 -4.31 -9.80
N LEU A 234 -10.70 -3.94 -9.09
CA LEU A 234 -10.53 -4.22 -7.66
C LEU A 234 -11.74 -3.73 -6.83
N PHE A 235 -12.39 -2.64 -7.24
CA PHE A 235 -13.52 -2.06 -6.52
C PHE A 235 -14.85 -2.75 -6.80
N ASP A 236 -14.92 -3.67 -7.76
CA ASP A 236 -16.11 -4.49 -8.01
C ASP A 236 -16.20 -5.70 -7.06
N ARG A 237 -15.11 -5.99 -6.34
CA ARG A 237 -15.03 -7.07 -5.36
C ARG A 237 -16.03 -6.90 -4.22
N SER A 238 -16.75 -7.98 -3.90
CA SER A 238 -17.79 -7.99 -2.88
C SER A 238 -17.21 -7.90 -1.45
N GLU A 239 -15.93 -8.21 -1.28
CA GLU A 239 -15.16 -8.09 -0.04
C GLU A 239 -15.15 -6.67 0.51
N TRP A 240 -15.22 -5.65 -0.35
CA TRP A 240 -15.36 -4.26 0.10
C TRP A 240 -16.61 -4.06 0.96
N GLY A 241 -17.69 -4.78 0.67
CA GLY A 241 -18.94 -4.71 1.42
C GLY A 241 -19.00 -5.62 2.66
N ALA A 242 -18.04 -6.53 2.84
CA ALA A 242 -18.06 -7.54 3.89
C ALA A 242 -17.92 -6.94 5.29
N LEU A 243 -17.03 -5.95 5.43
CA LEU A 243 -16.70 -5.33 6.71
C LEU A 243 -17.12 -3.86 6.72
N LYS A 244 -17.52 -3.36 7.89
CA LYS A 244 -17.84 -1.93 8.03
C LYS A 244 -16.64 -1.06 7.66
N ILE A 245 -15.44 -1.43 8.12
CA ILE A 245 -14.21 -0.64 7.89
C ILE A 245 -13.81 -0.57 6.41
N THR A 246 -13.87 -1.69 5.68
CA THR A 246 -13.54 -1.72 4.25
C THR A 246 -14.58 -0.93 3.46
N ARG A 247 -15.88 -1.09 3.79
CA ARG A 247 -16.97 -0.37 3.14
C ARG A 247 -16.86 1.14 3.31
N ASP A 248 -16.59 1.59 4.53
CA ASP A 248 -16.47 3.02 4.84
C ASP A 248 -15.22 3.65 4.19
N LEU A 249 -14.17 2.86 3.94
CA LEU A 249 -12.92 3.31 3.32
C LEU A 249 -12.89 3.17 1.79
N LYS A 250 -13.82 2.41 1.19
CA LYS A 250 -13.85 2.11 -0.26
C LYS A 250 -13.73 3.37 -1.13
N ASP A 251 -14.56 4.37 -0.86
CA ASP A 251 -14.57 5.64 -1.61
C ASP A 251 -13.25 6.41 -1.49
N LYS A 252 -12.64 6.38 -0.30
CA LYS A 252 -11.35 7.03 -0.07
C LYS A 252 -10.26 6.27 -0.83
N ALA A 253 -10.23 4.95 -0.73
CA ALA A 253 -9.27 4.10 -1.44
C ALA A 253 -9.36 4.29 -2.96
N TYR A 254 -10.57 4.36 -3.52
CA TYR A 254 -10.79 4.63 -4.95
C TYR A 254 -10.13 5.93 -5.40
N ARG A 255 -10.36 7.02 -4.66
CA ARG A 255 -9.78 8.33 -5.01
C ARG A 255 -8.26 8.35 -4.88
N GLN A 256 -7.71 7.64 -3.89
CA GLN A 256 -6.27 7.52 -3.66
C GLN A 256 -5.56 6.50 -4.55
N LEU A 257 -6.29 5.69 -5.34
CA LEU A 257 -5.67 4.71 -6.24
C LEU A 257 -4.74 5.42 -7.24
N GLY A 258 -3.53 4.93 -7.45
CA GLY A 258 -2.52 5.54 -8.32
C GLY A 258 -1.76 6.70 -7.67
N THR A 259 -1.63 6.74 -6.34
CA THR A 259 -0.90 7.77 -5.59
C THR A 259 0.20 7.17 -4.75
N SER A 260 1.29 7.91 -4.52
CA SER A 260 2.46 7.40 -3.79
C SER A 260 2.42 7.73 -2.30
N GLY A 261 1.89 8.89 -1.90
CA GLY A 261 1.85 9.32 -0.50
C GLY A 261 3.01 10.16 -0.03
N THR A 262 3.42 9.97 1.23
CA THR A 262 4.47 10.73 1.93
C THR A 262 5.48 9.78 2.59
N GLY A 263 6.43 10.31 3.35
CA GLY A 263 7.48 9.52 4.00
C GLY A 263 8.49 8.99 2.99
N ASN A 264 8.86 7.72 3.13
CA ASN A 264 9.86 7.05 2.29
C ASN A 264 9.30 6.61 0.91
N HIS A 265 8.08 6.99 0.56
CA HIS A 265 7.47 6.66 -0.72
C HIS A 265 8.01 7.53 -1.86
N PHE A 266 8.27 6.89 -3.00
CA PHE A 266 8.88 7.53 -4.16
C PHE A 266 8.43 6.91 -5.48
N VAL A 267 8.66 7.66 -6.56
CA VAL A 267 8.67 7.14 -7.93
C VAL A 267 9.92 7.70 -8.60
N GLU A 268 10.73 6.84 -9.20
CA GLU A 268 12.02 7.22 -9.75
C GLU A 268 12.35 6.54 -11.07
N TRP A 269 12.98 7.31 -11.96
CA TRP A 269 13.67 6.79 -13.11
C TRP A 269 15.12 6.47 -12.74
N GLY A 270 15.60 5.35 -13.26
CA GLY A 270 16.99 4.96 -13.14
C GLY A 270 17.44 4.03 -14.25
N VAL A 271 18.69 3.59 -14.11
CA VAL A 271 19.31 2.62 -15.00
C VAL A 271 19.36 1.28 -14.27
N LEU A 272 18.72 0.27 -14.84
CA LEU A 272 18.87 -1.11 -14.38
C LEU A 272 19.94 -1.81 -15.21
N GLU A 273 21.00 -2.27 -14.56
CA GLU A 273 22.03 -3.12 -15.15
C GLU A 273 21.78 -4.58 -14.75
N ILE A 274 21.43 -5.43 -15.71
CA ILE A 274 21.25 -6.87 -15.50
C ILE A 274 22.61 -7.55 -15.56
N LEU A 275 23.01 -8.16 -14.44
CA LEU A 275 24.35 -8.71 -14.19
C LEU A 275 24.43 -10.22 -14.53
N ALA A 276 23.32 -10.92 -14.33
CA ALA A 276 23.20 -12.37 -14.53
C ALA A 276 21.96 -12.69 -15.36
N GLU A 277 22.06 -13.74 -16.18
CA GLU A 277 20.88 -14.37 -16.77
C GLU A 277 20.21 -15.23 -15.70
N ASP A 278 18.88 -15.17 -15.64
CA ASP A 278 18.06 -15.88 -14.67
C ASP A 278 16.69 -16.13 -15.30
N ASP A 279 16.12 -17.30 -15.05
CA ASP A 279 14.86 -17.75 -15.64
C ASP A 279 13.64 -17.00 -15.09
N LEU A 280 13.68 -16.54 -13.84
CA LEU A 280 12.62 -15.69 -13.28
C LEU A 280 12.73 -14.27 -13.81
N MET A 281 13.95 -13.73 -13.92
CA MET A 281 14.18 -12.41 -14.52
C MET A 281 13.76 -12.41 -16.00
N ASN A 282 14.15 -13.45 -16.73
CA ASN A 282 13.87 -13.68 -18.15
C ASN A 282 14.12 -12.45 -19.04
N LEU A 283 15.26 -11.79 -18.83
CA LEU A 283 15.73 -10.68 -19.65
C LEU A 283 17.23 -10.84 -19.91
N PRO A 284 17.72 -10.45 -21.09
CA PRO A 284 19.14 -10.54 -21.40
C PRO A 284 19.96 -9.55 -20.58
N LYS A 285 21.26 -9.84 -20.43
CA LYS A 285 22.19 -8.89 -19.81
C LYS A 285 22.22 -7.58 -20.60
N GLY A 286 22.25 -6.47 -19.89
CA GLY A 286 22.24 -5.14 -20.51
C GLY A 286 21.81 -4.05 -19.55
N SER A 287 21.77 -2.83 -20.07
CA SER A 287 21.33 -1.65 -19.32
C SER A 287 20.04 -1.10 -19.89
N TYR A 288 19.02 -1.01 -19.04
CA TYR A 288 17.65 -0.63 -19.42
C TYR A 288 17.25 0.65 -18.70
N LEU A 289 16.46 1.48 -19.39
CA LEU A 289 15.69 2.50 -18.70
C LEU A 289 14.61 1.80 -17.87
N THR A 290 14.51 2.15 -16.59
CA THR A 290 13.63 1.45 -15.65
C THR A 290 12.96 2.45 -14.71
N LEU A 291 11.68 2.21 -14.46
CA LEU A 291 10.89 2.94 -13.48
C LEU A 291 10.77 2.08 -12.21
N LEU A 292 11.08 2.66 -11.07
CA LEU A 292 10.88 2.05 -9.76
C LEU A 292 9.91 2.91 -8.95
N SER A 293 8.98 2.28 -8.23
CA SER A 293 8.14 2.98 -7.26
C SER A 293 8.10 2.24 -5.94
N HIS A 294 7.94 3.02 -4.88
CA HIS A 294 7.75 2.58 -3.50
C HIS A 294 6.51 3.26 -2.94
N SER A 295 5.52 2.47 -2.55
CA SER A 295 4.27 2.92 -1.94
C SER A 295 3.58 1.74 -1.26
N GLY A 296 2.40 1.95 -0.70
CA GLY A 296 1.65 0.90 -0.02
C GLY A 296 0.16 1.05 -0.17
N SER A 297 -0.57 0.58 0.83
CA SER A 297 -2.03 0.60 0.83
C SER A 297 -2.61 1.94 1.33
N ARG A 298 -1.76 2.95 1.49
CA ARG A 298 -2.17 4.34 1.76
C ARG A 298 -3.02 4.42 3.03
N GLY A 299 -3.99 5.33 3.04
CA GLY A 299 -4.93 5.47 4.15
C GLY A 299 -5.78 4.22 4.42
N LEU A 300 -5.93 3.29 3.47
CA LEU A 300 -6.70 2.06 3.67
C LEU A 300 -6.01 1.16 4.70
N GLY A 301 -4.76 0.76 4.43
CA GLY A 301 -3.98 -0.08 5.34
C GLY A 301 -3.76 0.57 6.69
N GLY A 302 -3.41 1.85 6.71
CA GLY A 302 -3.19 2.58 7.96
C GLY A 302 -4.43 2.57 8.88
N ASN A 303 -5.64 2.68 8.32
CA ASN A 303 -6.86 2.59 9.13
C ASN A 303 -7.16 1.15 9.59
N ILE A 304 -6.95 0.16 8.72
CA ILE A 304 -7.12 -1.27 9.05
C ILE A 304 -6.16 -1.70 10.16
N ALA A 305 -4.87 -1.41 10.01
CA ALA A 305 -3.83 -1.73 10.99
C ALA A 305 -4.18 -1.10 12.35
N ASN A 306 -4.52 0.19 12.38
CA ASN A 306 -4.87 0.88 13.62
C ASN A 306 -6.14 0.35 14.29
N HIS A 307 -7.14 -0.07 13.51
CA HIS A 307 -8.38 -0.65 14.03
C HIS A 307 -8.13 -2.00 14.69
N TYR A 308 -7.55 -2.95 13.93
CA TYR A 308 -7.37 -4.32 14.42
C TYR A 308 -6.25 -4.44 15.45
N SER A 309 -5.23 -3.57 15.41
CA SER A 309 -4.24 -3.53 16.50
C SER A 309 -4.85 -3.14 17.85
N LYS A 310 -5.82 -2.21 17.86
CA LYS A 310 -6.54 -1.85 19.09
C LYS A 310 -7.41 -3.01 19.58
N ILE A 311 -8.07 -3.73 18.67
CA ILE A 311 -8.84 -4.92 19.01
C ILE A 311 -7.91 -5.98 19.61
N ALA A 312 -6.79 -6.28 18.94
CA ALA A 312 -5.80 -7.24 19.40
C ALA A 312 -5.28 -6.91 20.81
N MET A 313 -4.89 -5.65 21.06
CA MET A 313 -4.43 -5.21 22.39
C MET A 313 -5.50 -5.27 23.49
N ASN A 314 -6.79 -5.23 23.13
CA ASN A 314 -7.87 -5.38 24.09
C ASN A 314 -8.18 -6.86 24.37
N LYS A 315 -8.15 -7.69 23.32
CA LYS A 315 -8.44 -9.12 23.36
C LYS A 315 -7.31 -9.94 23.95
N THR A 316 -6.07 -9.58 23.67
CA THR A 316 -4.88 -10.25 24.16
C THR A 316 -4.03 -9.24 24.93
N ARG A 317 -4.14 -9.27 26.25
CA ARG A 317 -3.43 -8.37 27.15
C ARG A 317 -2.07 -8.95 27.48
N LEU A 318 -1.03 -8.23 27.07
CA LEU A 318 0.36 -8.59 27.29
C LEU A 318 1.02 -7.58 28.25
N PRO A 319 2.16 -7.95 28.85
CA PRO A 319 3.04 -7.01 29.54
C PRO A 319 3.36 -5.78 28.68
N LYS A 320 3.70 -4.67 29.34
CA LYS A 320 3.82 -3.33 28.70
C LYS A 320 4.81 -3.33 27.52
N GLU A 321 5.92 -4.04 27.67
CA GLU A 321 6.98 -4.21 26.68
C GLU A 321 6.51 -4.97 25.43
N ALA A 322 5.56 -5.90 25.58
CA ALA A 322 5.04 -6.73 24.50
C ALA A 322 3.65 -6.30 24.02
N LYS A 323 3.08 -5.22 24.56
CA LYS A 323 1.71 -4.77 24.24
C LYS A 323 1.43 -4.66 22.74
N HIS A 324 2.39 -4.15 21.96
CA HIS A 324 2.24 -4.00 20.51
C HIS A 324 2.42 -5.32 19.73
N LEU A 325 2.63 -6.45 20.40
CA LEU A 325 2.70 -7.78 19.82
C LEU A 325 1.43 -8.61 20.12
N ALA A 326 0.38 -7.96 20.63
CA ALA A 326 -0.91 -8.61 20.84
C ALA A 326 -1.49 -9.13 19.52
N TRP A 327 -2.11 -10.31 19.57
CA TRP A 327 -2.58 -11.04 18.38
C TRP A 327 -4.09 -11.27 18.37
N LEU A 328 -4.57 -11.60 17.18
CA LEU A 328 -5.89 -12.16 16.92
C LEU A 328 -5.75 -13.64 16.55
N ASP A 329 -6.71 -14.45 17.00
CA ASP A 329 -6.81 -15.86 16.63
C ASP A 329 -7.60 -15.99 15.32
N MET A 330 -7.01 -16.64 14.32
CA MET A 330 -7.63 -16.90 13.03
C MET A 330 -8.88 -17.79 13.12
N ASN A 331 -9.13 -18.47 14.23
CA ASN A 331 -10.36 -19.23 14.47
C ASN A 331 -11.46 -18.39 15.13
N THR A 332 -11.38 -17.07 15.01
CA THR A 332 -12.36 -16.13 15.58
C THR A 332 -12.82 -15.13 14.55
N ASP A 333 -13.95 -14.48 14.82
CA ASP A 333 -14.49 -13.41 13.98
C ASP A 333 -13.43 -12.32 13.78
N GLU A 334 -12.81 -11.81 14.85
CA GLU A 334 -11.81 -10.73 14.77
C GLU A 334 -10.59 -11.10 13.91
N GLY A 335 -10.09 -12.33 14.03
CA GLY A 335 -8.96 -12.81 13.21
C GLY A 335 -9.32 -12.93 11.73
N GLN A 336 -10.48 -13.50 11.41
CA GLN A 336 -10.97 -13.62 10.03
C GLN A 336 -11.25 -12.26 9.39
N GLU A 337 -11.83 -11.34 10.15
CA GLU A 337 -12.07 -9.98 9.68
C GLU A 337 -10.75 -9.25 9.36
N TYR A 338 -9.75 -9.33 10.26
CA TYR A 338 -8.44 -8.74 9.99
C TYR A 338 -7.78 -9.37 8.77
N TRP A 339 -7.83 -10.70 8.65
CA TRP A 339 -7.25 -11.42 7.51
C TRP A 339 -7.85 -10.96 6.18
N LEU A 340 -9.19 -10.86 6.10
CA LEU A 340 -9.87 -10.35 4.92
C LEU A 340 -9.45 -8.91 4.60
N ALA A 341 -9.46 -8.03 5.61
CA ALA A 341 -9.11 -6.63 5.44
C ALA A 341 -7.64 -6.42 5.03
N MET A 342 -6.72 -7.18 5.63
CA MET A 342 -5.29 -7.16 5.32
C MET A 342 -5.03 -7.60 3.88
N ASN A 343 -5.63 -8.71 3.44
CA ASN A 343 -5.50 -9.18 2.06
C ASN A 343 -6.08 -8.19 1.05
N LEU A 344 -7.26 -7.62 1.33
CA LEU A 344 -7.84 -6.58 0.47
C LEU A 344 -6.93 -5.34 0.38
N ALA A 345 -6.29 -4.94 1.49
CA ALA A 345 -5.30 -3.87 1.47
C ALA A 345 -4.04 -4.24 0.67
N GLY A 346 -3.62 -5.51 0.70
CA GLY A 346 -2.55 -6.04 -0.13
C GLY A 346 -2.83 -5.95 -1.62
N ASP A 347 -4.01 -6.38 -2.03
CA ASP A 347 -4.46 -6.30 -3.43
C ASP A 347 -4.60 -4.84 -3.88
N TYR A 348 -5.07 -3.96 -2.98
CA TYR A 348 -5.09 -2.52 -3.22
C TYR A 348 -3.71 -1.91 -3.41
N ALA A 349 -2.72 -2.27 -2.59
CA ALA A 349 -1.35 -1.78 -2.76
C ALA A 349 -0.79 -2.19 -4.13
N SER A 350 -1.02 -3.44 -4.56
CA SER A 350 -0.64 -3.91 -5.90
C SER A 350 -1.31 -3.09 -7.01
N ALA A 351 -2.64 -2.94 -6.96
CA ALA A 351 -3.39 -2.15 -7.94
C ALA A 351 -2.93 -0.69 -7.97
N ASN A 352 -2.58 -0.11 -6.82
CA ASN A 352 -2.06 1.25 -6.70
C ASN A 352 -0.75 1.42 -7.50
N HIS A 353 0.19 0.49 -7.36
CA HIS A 353 1.43 0.49 -8.14
C HIS A 353 1.17 0.27 -9.64
N HIS A 354 0.27 -0.66 -9.98
CA HIS A 354 -0.05 -0.91 -11.38
C HIS A 354 -0.63 0.33 -12.05
N GLU A 355 -1.50 1.06 -11.35
CA GLU A 355 -2.06 2.32 -11.84
C GLU A 355 -0.98 3.40 -12.05
N ILE A 356 -0.04 3.56 -11.10
CA ILE A 356 1.13 4.47 -11.25
C ILE A 356 1.95 4.09 -12.49
N HIS A 357 2.30 2.81 -12.61
CA HIS A 357 3.16 2.32 -13.70
C HIS A 357 2.45 2.38 -15.06
N ASN A 358 1.15 2.10 -15.13
CA ASN A 358 0.35 2.16 -16.35
C ASN A 358 0.20 3.60 -16.85
N LYS A 359 0.03 4.58 -15.96
CA LYS A 359 0.04 6.02 -16.28
C LYS A 359 1.33 6.45 -16.95
N ILE A 360 2.45 6.13 -16.32
CA ILE A 360 3.77 6.47 -16.86
C ILE A 360 4.04 5.73 -18.19
N ALA A 361 3.77 4.43 -18.25
CA ALA A 361 3.98 3.62 -19.46
C ALA A 361 3.19 4.17 -20.65
N ARG A 362 1.91 4.54 -20.46
CA ARG A 362 1.09 5.19 -21.50
C ARG A 362 1.60 6.57 -21.88
N ALA A 363 2.00 7.39 -20.93
CA ALA A 363 2.59 8.71 -21.21
C ALA A 363 3.91 8.61 -22.01
N MET A 364 4.66 7.52 -21.83
CA MET A 364 5.85 7.19 -22.61
C MET A 364 5.55 6.47 -23.94
N ASN A 365 4.29 6.06 -24.17
CA ASN A 365 3.89 5.17 -25.26
C ASN A 365 4.71 3.87 -25.31
N GLN A 366 4.88 3.24 -24.15
CA GLN A 366 5.67 2.01 -23.99
C GLN A 366 4.88 0.94 -23.26
N ASN A 367 5.24 -0.32 -23.52
CA ASN A 367 4.87 -1.46 -22.68
C ASN A 367 6.13 -1.95 -21.97
N PRO A 368 6.11 -2.18 -20.64
CA PRO A 368 7.24 -2.78 -19.95
C PRO A 368 7.55 -4.18 -20.51
N LEU A 369 8.82 -4.50 -20.72
CA LEU A 369 9.31 -5.85 -21.00
C LEU A 369 9.02 -6.80 -19.84
N LYS A 370 9.16 -6.29 -18.62
CA LYS A 370 8.95 -7.02 -17.37
C LYS A 370 8.49 -6.06 -16.30
N ARG A 371 7.57 -6.54 -15.45
CA ARG A 371 7.23 -5.91 -14.18
C ARG A 371 7.63 -6.85 -13.04
N ILE A 372 8.31 -6.31 -12.04
CA ILE A 372 8.73 -7.03 -10.83
C ILE A 372 8.13 -6.30 -9.64
N GLU A 373 7.60 -7.05 -8.68
CA GLU A 373 7.02 -6.49 -7.47
C GLU A 373 7.22 -7.40 -6.26
N ASN A 374 7.43 -6.79 -5.10
CA ASN A 374 7.51 -7.49 -3.82
C ASN A 374 6.99 -6.57 -2.72
N HIS A 375 6.21 -7.12 -1.79
CA HIS A 375 5.73 -6.42 -0.61
C HIS A 375 6.47 -6.91 0.64
N HIS A 376 6.67 -6.01 1.59
CA HIS A 376 7.58 -6.24 2.71
C HIS A 376 6.96 -5.98 4.09
N ASN A 377 5.65 -5.72 4.14
CA ASN A 377 4.85 -5.53 5.36
C ASN A 377 3.59 -6.41 5.27
N PHE A 378 3.67 -7.67 5.65
CA PHE A 378 2.54 -8.60 5.48
C PHE A 378 2.66 -9.84 6.38
N ALA A 379 1.59 -10.65 6.38
CA ALA A 379 1.59 -11.96 7.00
C ALA A 379 1.13 -13.02 6.01
N TRP A 380 1.84 -14.16 5.98
CA TRP A 380 1.55 -15.28 5.09
C TRP A 380 1.40 -16.56 5.88
N LYS A 381 0.48 -17.42 5.44
CA LYS A 381 0.45 -18.82 5.87
C LYS A 381 1.54 -19.57 5.12
N GLU A 382 2.52 -20.10 5.84
CA GLU A 382 3.67 -20.80 5.28
C GLU A 382 3.94 -22.09 6.06
N GLN A 383 4.89 -22.89 5.56
CA GLN A 383 5.42 -24.04 6.26
C GLN A 383 6.92 -23.84 6.47
N LEU A 384 7.39 -24.17 7.69
CA LEU A 384 8.81 -24.30 7.96
C LEU A 384 9.36 -25.56 7.27
N SER A 385 10.69 -25.70 7.23
CA SER A 385 11.32 -26.84 6.54
C SER A 385 11.05 -28.20 7.16
N ASP A 386 10.64 -28.24 8.43
CA ASP A 386 10.17 -29.46 9.10
C ASP A 386 8.68 -29.77 8.83
N GLY A 387 8.01 -28.97 8.00
CA GLY A 387 6.59 -29.09 7.67
C GLY A 387 5.64 -28.40 8.65
N THR A 388 6.14 -27.73 9.68
CA THR A 388 5.29 -27.02 10.64
C THR A 388 4.56 -25.86 9.97
N GLU A 389 3.22 -25.89 10.00
CA GLU A 389 2.40 -24.77 9.54
C GLU A 389 2.53 -23.57 10.49
N VAL A 390 2.80 -22.40 9.91
CA VAL A 390 3.04 -21.17 10.64
C VAL A 390 2.38 -19.97 9.97
N MET A 391 2.17 -18.91 10.74
CA MET A 391 1.89 -17.58 10.22
C MET A 391 3.18 -16.76 10.28
N VAL A 392 3.76 -16.46 9.11
CA VAL A 392 4.99 -15.68 9.01
C VAL A 392 4.66 -14.22 8.81
N HIS A 393 5.05 -13.40 9.77
CA HIS A 393 4.93 -11.95 9.73
C HIS A 393 6.27 -11.36 9.28
N ARG A 394 6.25 -10.54 8.23
CA ARG A 394 7.42 -9.76 7.80
C ARG A 394 7.08 -8.29 7.90
N LYS A 395 7.95 -7.53 8.58
CA LYS A 395 7.85 -6.08 8.67
C LYS A 395 9.15 -5.45 8.24
N GLY A 396 9.14 -4.76 7.11
CA GLY A 396 10.37 -4.38 6.43
C GLY A 396 11.27 -5.59 6.13
N ALA A 397 10.68 -6.70 5.71
CA ALA A 397 11.42 -7.85 5.22
C ALA A 397 10.70 -8.45 4.01
N THR A 398 11.46 -8.89 3.01
CA THR A 398 10.93 -9.36 1.73
C THR A 398 11.00 -10.88 1.66
N PRO A 399 9.98 -11.58 1.13
CA PRO A 399 10.09 -13.01 0.80
C PRO A 399 11.31 -13.30 -0.11
N ALA A 400 12.05 -14.34 0.24
CA ALA A 400 13.31 -14.74 -0.39
C ALA A 400 13.42 -16.28 -0.48
N GLY A 401 12.32 -16.94 -0.79
CA GLY A 401 12.32 -18.32 -1.26
C GLY A 401 13.07 -18.47 -2.60
N ALA A 402 13.42 -19.70 -2.96
CA ALA A 402 14.19 -19.99 -4.17
C ALA A 402 13.52 -19.53 -5.49
N ASN A 403 12.21 -19.27 -5.46
CA ASN A 403 11.41 -18.80 -6.59
C ASN A 403 10.91 -17.36 -6.43
N ASP A 404 11.41 -16.63 -5.43
CA ASP A 404 11.00 -15.25 -5.18
C ASP A 404 11.99 -14.28 -5.84
N LEU A 405 11.44 -13.36 -6.63
CA LEU A 405 12.14 -12.15 -7.04
C LEU A 405 11.81 -11.01 -6.06
N GLY A 406 12.84 -10.28 -5.66
CA GLY A 406 12.71 -9.14 -4.75
C GLY A 406 13.42 -7.91 -5.29
N ILE A 407 12.94 -6.74 -4.88
CA ILE A 407 13.61 -5.46 -5.06
C ILE A 407 14.00 -4.96 -3.69
N ILE A 408 15.30 -4.70 -3.50
CA ILE A 408 15.88 -4.11 -2.30
C ILE A 408 16.33 -2.69 -2.66
N PRO A 409 15.49 -1.65 -2.45
CA PRO A 409 15.89 -0.25 -2.57
C PRO A 409 16.95 0.14 -1.53
N ALA A 410 17.57 1.30 -1.74
CA ALA A 410 18.50 1.88 -0.77
C ALA A 410 18.02 3.27 -0.31
N SER A 411 18.59 4.31 -0.90
CA SER A 411 18.18 5.70 -0.74
C SER A 411 18.18 6.36 -2.11
N MET A 412 17.70 7.61 -2.19
CA MET A 412 17.64 8.37 -3.44
C MET A 412 18.98 8.53 -4.19
N THR A 413 20.13 8.24 -3.57
CA THR A 413 21.46 8.32 -4.21
C THR A 413 22.20 6.99 -4.30
N GLN A 414 21.76 5.97 -3.57
CA GLN A 414 22.43 4.68 -3.49
C GLN A 414 21.76 3.66 -4.42
N PRO A 415 22.52 2.66 -4.91
CA PRO A 415 21.94 1.65 -5.79
C PRO A 415 20.94 0.77 -5.05
N GLY A 416 19.85 0.42 -5.73
CA GLY A 416 18.99 -0.69 -5.37
C GLY A 416 19.39 -1.97 -6.09
N PHE A 417 18.81 -3.11 -5.69
CA PHE A 417 19.13 -4.42 -6.25
C PHE A 417 17.86 -5.20 -6.59
N VAL A 418 17.87 -5.87 -7.73
CA VAL A 418 16.93 -6.97 -8.00
C VAL A 418 17.61 -8.26 -7.58
N ILE A 419 16.93 -9.02 -6.73
CA ILE A 419 17.44 -10.25 -6.15
C ILE A 419 16.55 -11.44 -6.49
N ARG A 420 17.13 -12.62 -6.40
CA ARG A 420 16.41 -13.89 -6.25
C ARG A 420 16.71 -14.48 -4.89
N GLY A 421 15.70 -14.95 -4.18
CA GLY A 421 15.88 -15.63 -2.91
C GLY A 421 16.63 -16.95 -3.05
N LYS A 422 17.34 -17.36 -1.99
CA LYS A 422 18.01 -18.68 -1.91
C LYS A 422 17.20 -19.73 -1.16
N GLY A 423 16.10 -19.33 -0.50
CA GLY A 423 15.27 -20.23 0.29
C GLY A 423 15.97 -20.76 1.53
N ILE A 424 16.60 -19.88 2.31
CA ILE A 424 17.32 -20.26 3.53
C ILE A 424 16.35 -20.39 4.70
N ASP A 425 16.34 -21.56 5.32
CA ASP A 425 15.44 -21.93 6.43
C ASP A 425 15.64 -21.04 7.66
N GLU A 426 16.89 -20.78 8.07
CA GLU A 426 17.20 -19.92 9.21
C GLU A 426 16.81 -18.45 8.96
N GLY A 427 16.65 -18.06 7.70
CA GLY A 427 16.09 -16.77 7.29
C GLY A 427 14.56 -16.78 7.16
N ILE A 428 13.90 -17.93 7.34
CA ILE A 428 12.46 -18.14 7.10
C ILE A 428 12.10 -17.64 5.70
N ASN A 429 12.91 -18.04 4.71
CA ASN A 429 12.76 -17.61 3.32
C ASN A 429 12.57 -16.09 3.20
N SER A 430 13.43 -15.30 3.86
CA SER A 430 13.31 -13.84 3.91
C SER A 430 14.64 -13.13 3.72
N ALA A 431 14.59 -11.88 3.26
CA ALA A 431 15.72 -10.99 3.09
C ALA A 431 15.37 -9.56 3.55
N ALA A 432 16.37 -8.69 3.64
CA ALA A 432 16.17 -7.26 3.88
C ALA A 432 15.22 -6.64 2.86
N HIS A 433 14.46 -5.63 3.27
CA HIS A 433 13.63 -4.85 2.35
C HIS A 433 14.34 -3.62 1.77
N GLY A 434 15.42 -3.15 2.41
CA GLY A 434 16.15 -2.00 1.90
C GLY A 434 17.43 -1.71 2.67
N ALA A 435 17.88 -0.46 2.66
CA ALA A 435 19.03 -0.06 3.48
C ALA A 435 18.69 0.02 4.99
N GLY A 436 17.43 0.34 5.32
CA GLY A 436 17.01 0.61 6.68
C GLY A 436 17.51 1.96 7.20
N ARG A 437 16.77 2.56 8.14
CA ARG A 437 17.15 3.84 8.73
C ARG A 437 18.27 3.64 9.75
N ARG A 438 19.20 4.60 9.83
CA ARG A 438 20.23 4.67 10.89
C ARG A 438 19.92 5.73 11.94
N MET A 439 18.88 6.53 11.73
CA MET A 439 18.40 7.54 12.67
C MET A 439 16.91 7.82 12.44
N SER A 440 16.24 8.25 13.51
CA SER A 440 14.83 8.66 13.44
C SER A 440 14.64 9.87 12.53
N ARG A 441 13.41 10.05 12.01
CA ARG A 441 13.04 11.22 11.20
C ARG A 441 13.34 12.53 11.92
N THR A 442 12.96 12.63 13.19
CA THR A 442 13.25 13.81 14.03
C THR A 442 14.75 14.10 14.14
N LYS A 443 15.57 13.05 14.31
CA LYS A 443 17.03 13.21 14.38
C LYS A 443 17.62 13.62 13.03
N ALA A 444 17.12 13.07 11.92
CA ALA A 444 17.54 13.44 10.57
C ALA A 444 17.23 14.92 10.29
N LEU A 445 16.00 15.39 10.56
CA LEU A 445 15.61 16.81 10.40
C LEU A 445 16.45 17.77 11.24
N GLY A 446 16.91 17.33 12.42
CA GLY A 446 17.74 18.15 13.31
C GLY A 446 19.23 18.16 12.97
N MET A 447 19.73 17.17 12.22
CA MET A 447 21.17 17.00 11.98
C MET A 447 21.59 17.23 10.53
N ILE A 448 20.73 16.94 9.55
CA ILE A 448 21.07 16.98 8.13
C ILE A 448 20.70 18.35 7.56
N THR A 449 21.63 18.99 6.88
CA THR A 449 21.36 20.29 6.23
C THR A 449 20.96 20.11 4.76
N LYS A 450 20.34 21.14 4.19
CA LYS A 450 20.07 21.19 2.74
C LYS A 450 21.34 21.15 1.89
N SER A 451 22.46 21.65 2.42
CA SER A 451 23.76 21.58 1.74
C SER A 451 24.23 20.13 1.66
N ASP A 452 24.16 19.39 2.78
CA ASP A 452 24.57 17.98 2.83
C ASP A 452 23.75 17.13 1.83
N LEU A 453 22.44 17.38 1.74
CA LEU A 453 21.58 16.70 0.77
C LEU A 453 21.98 17.05 -0.66
N ARG A 454 22.19 18.35 -0.96
CA ARG A 454 22.58 18.81 -2.30
C ARG A 454 23.92 18.21 -2.74
N ASP A 455 24.93 18.21 -1.85
CA ASP A 455 26.24 17.67 -2.13
C ASP A 455 26.17 16.15 -2.41
N ALA A 456 25.32 15.42 -1.69
CA ALA A 456 25.08 14.00 -1.93
C ALA A 456 24.43 13.76 -3.31
N LEU A 457 23.42 14.56 -3.67
CA LEU A 457 22.74 14.49 -4.97
C LEU A 457 23.67 14.82 -6.13
N ASP A 458 24.44 15.90 -6.02
CA ASP A 458 25.38 16.36 -7.05
C ASP A 458 26.48 15.31 -7.27
N LYS A 459 27.02 14.72 -6.20
CA LYS A 459 28.01 13.64 -6.28
C LYS A 459 27.45 12.37 -6.94
N ALA A 460 26.18 12.05 -6.73
CA ALA A 460 25.52 10.89 -7.32
C ALA A 460 24.98 11.15 -8.75
N GLY A 461 24.93 12.42 -9.17
CA GLY A 461 24.29 12.84 -10.41
C GLY A 461 22.79 12.54 -10.41
N VAL A 462 22.12 12.80 -9.29
CA VAL A 462 20.68 12.55 -9.10
C VAL A 462 19.92 13.87 -9.08
N GLN A 463 18.81 13.89 -9.80
CA GLN A 463 17.87 15.01 -9.82
C GLN A 463 16.69 14.69 -8.91
N LEU A 464 16.45 15.53 -7.91
CA LEU A 464 15.40 15.33 -6.92
C LEU A 464 14.24 16.32 -7.14
N ILE A 465 13.01 15.80 -7.07
CA ILE A 465 11.76 16.57 -7.13
C ILE A 465 11.00 16.32 -5.82
N GLY A 466 10.90 17.35 -4.97
CA GLY A 466 10.31 17.24 -3.64
C GLY A 466 11.30 16.69 -2.61
N ALA A 467 10.80 15.84 -1.72
CA ALA A 467 11.43 15.28 -0.52
C ALA A 467 11.67 16.26 0.63
N ASP A 468 11.76 15.70 1.83
CA ASP A 468 12.25 16.38 3.03
C ASP A 468 13.63 15.85 3.44
N LEU A 469 14.27 16.54 4.39
CA LEU A 469 15.59 16.18 4.92
C LEU A 469 15.55 14.88 5.74
N ASP A 470 14.39 14.43 6.19
CA ASP A 470 14.26 13.16 6.91
C ASP A 470 14.48 11.94 6.01
N GLU A 471 14.37 12.09 4.69
CA GLU A 471 14.63 11.04 3.71
C GLU A 471 15.99 11.20 2.99
N ALA A 472 16.83 12.13 3.46
CA ALA A 472 18.17 12.31 2.91
C ALA A 472 19.03 11.03 3.02
N PRO A 473 19.95 10.75 2.07
CA PRO A 473 20.76 9.53 2.06
C PRO A 473 21.49 9.24 3.37
N GLN A 474 21.91 10.27 4.08
CA GLN A 474 22.63 10.19 5.36
C GLN A 474 21.75 9.63 6.50
N ALA A 475 20.42 9.62 6.34
CA ALA A 475 19.48 9.03 7.30
C ALA A 475 19.39 7.50 7.18
N TYR A 476 20.00 6.91 6.15
CA TYR A 476 19.98 5.48 5.84
C TYR A 476 21.32 4.80 6.10
N LYS A 477 21.30 3.47 6.31
CA LYS A 477 22.52 2.67 6.43
C LYS A 477 23.22 2.54 5.07
N ASP A 478 24.45 2.05 5.07
CA ASP A 478 25.18 1.73 3.84
C ASP A 478 24.63 0.44 3.22
N ILE A 479 23.95 0.56 2.09
CA ILE A 479 23.35 -0.59 1.40
C ILE A 479 24.37 -1.68 1.08
N ASN A 480 25.63 -1.35 0.80
CA ASN A 480 26.64 -2.37 0.48
C ASN A 480 26.93 -3.26 1.68
N LYS A 481 26.94 -2.69 2.90
CA LYS A 481 27.11 -3.47 4.14
C LYS A 481 25.89 -4.34 4.42
N VAL A 482 24.69 -3.82 4.15
CA VAL A 482 23.44 -4.58 4.28
C VAL A 482 23.46 -5.77 3.33
N MET A 483 23.77 -5.57 2.04
CA MET A 483 23.87 -6.63 1.04
C MET A 483 24.96 -7.65 1.38
N ALA A 484 26.16 -7.20 1.78
CA ALA A 484 27.24 -8.10 2.21
C ALA A 484 26.84 -8.97 3.42
N SER A 485 25.97 -8.47 4.29
CA SER A 485 25.51 -9.19 5.49
C SER A 485 24.39 -10.22 5.20
N GLN A 486 23.89 -10.28 3.96
CA GLN A 486 22.83 -11.20 3.55
C GLN A 486 23.17 -11.94 2.25
N GLU A 487 24.44 -12.01 1.86
CA GLU A 487 24.86 -12.76 0.67
C GLU A 487 24.42 -14.23 0.73
N GLU A 488 24.29 -14.80 1.92
CA GLU A 488 23.76 -16.16 2.10
C GLU A 488 22.27 -16.30 1.79
N LEU A 489 21.48 -15.21 1.87
CA LEU A 489 20.02 -15.22 1.70
C LEU A 489 19.58 -15.01 0.25
N VAL A 490 20.38 -14.33 -0.56
CA VAL A 490 19.97 -13.88 -1.90
C VAL A 490 21.06 -14.01 -2.96
N HIS A 491 20.63 -14.12 -4.22
CA HIS A 491 21.43 -13.89 -5.42
C HIS A 491 21.12 -12.51 -5.99
N VAL A 492 22.13 -11.69 -6.23
CA VAL A 492 21.95 -10.39 -6.90
C VAL A 492 21.90 -10.61 -8.42
N LEU A 493 20.78 -10.25 -9.03
CA LEU A 493 20.54 -10.41 -10.47
C LEU A 493 20.80 -9.12 -11.25
N ALA A 494 20.43 -7.97 -10.66
CA ALA A 494 20.59 -6.68 -11.30
C ALA A 494 20.84 -5.56 -10.29
N ARG A 495 21.47 -4.48 -10.76
CA ARG A 495 21.74 -3.27 -9.99
C ARG A 495 20.97 -2.10 -10.59
N PHE A 496 20.15 -1.44 -9.79
CA PHE A 496 19.39 -0.25 -10.17
C PHE A 496 20.08 1.01 -9.64
N SER A 497 20.37 1.97 -10.52
CA SER A 497 20.95 3.26 -10.14
C SER A 497 19.93 4.39 -10.35
N PRO A 498 19.42 5.03 -9.28
CA PRO A 498 18.46 6.12 -9.41
C PRO A 498 19.09 7.34 -10.08
N LYS A 499 18.28 8.09 -10.83
CA LYS A 499 18.73 9.28 -11.57
C LYS A 499 17.76 10.46 -11.50
N ILE A 500 16.45 10.19 -11.54
CA ILE A 500 15.42 11.22 -11.36
C ILE A 500 14.44 10.69 -10.33
N VAL A 501 14.44 11.29 -9.14
CA VAL A 501 13.66 10.84 -7.99
C VAL A 501 12.57 11.84 -7.69
N ARG A 502 11.35 11.36 -7.46
CA ARG A 502 10.26 12.19 -6.94
C ARG A 502 9.69 11.59 -5.67
N MET A 503 9.47 12.48 -4.71
CA MET A 503 8.86 12.19 -3.41
C MET A 503 7.83 13.28 -3.08
N ALA A 504 7.15 13.15 -1.94
CA ALA A 504 6.30 14.22 -1.41
C ALA A 504 7.11 15.45 -1.04
N ASP A 505 6.48 16.63 -1.05
CA ASP A 505 7.14 17.87 -0.65
C ASP A 505 7.44 17.88 0.86
N GLY A 506 8.58 18.47 1.24
CA GLY A 506 9.12 18.45 2.62
C GLY A 506 8.39 19.29 3.67
N ARG A 507 7.05 19.27 3.66
CA ARG A 507 6.20 19.87 4.71
C ARG A 507 5.05 18.96 5.13
N GLU A 508 5.01 17.73 4.60
CA GLU A 508 3.93 16.80 4.85
C GLU A 508 4.32 15.76 5.90
N LYS A 509 3.36 15.42 6.78
CA LYS A 509 3.57 14.37 7.79
C LYS A 509 3.70 13.00 7.09
N ALA A 510 4.69 12.22 7.50
CA ALA A 510 4.83 10.83 7.09
C ALA A 510 3.61 9.99 7.49
N GLU A 511 3.21 9.06 6.63
CA GLU A 511 2.05 8.17 6.86
C GLU A 511 2.39 6.92 7.69
N ASP A 512 3.68 6.63 7.86
CA ASP A 512 4.24 5.45 8.53
C ASP A 512 4.80 5.74 9.94
#